data_AF-S8E583-F1
#
_entry.id   AF-S8E583-F1
#
_cell.length_a   1.000
_cell.length_b   1.000
_cell.length_c   1.000
_cell.angle_alpha   90.00
_cell.angle_beta   90.00
_cell.angle_gamma   90.00
#
_symmetry.space_group_name_H-M   'P 1'
#
loop_
_entity.id
_entity.type
_entity.pdbx_description
1 polymer ?
#
loop_
_entity_poly.entity_id
_entity_poly.type
_entity_poly.pdbx_seq_one_letter_code
_entity_poly.pdbx_strand_id
1 'polypeptide(L)' 'VLYDVMCQYGIHLEQRFAKAQHLSMPRGLIIDKGIGLFHVHGHKRECELRYSPTFIKGMGETDGEILETLWSTLN' A
#
# COMPACT_ATOMS: atom_id res chain seq x y z
N VAL A 1 2.77 -3.86 4.51
CA VAL A 1 2.80 -2.38 4.35
C VAL A 1 1.66 -1.98 3.46
N LEU A 2 0.81 -1.05 3.92
CA LEU A 2 -0.24 -0.43 3.13
C LEU A 2 0.23 0.92 2.59
N TYR A 3 -0.02 1.17 1.32
CA TYR A 3 0.26 2.45 0.66
C TYR A 3 -0.64 2.60 -0.56
N ASP A 4 -1.20 3.78 -0.79
CA ASP A 4 -2.31 4.01 -1.73
C ASP A 4 -1.95 3.55 -3.15
N VAL A 5 -0.73 3.90 -3.58
CA VAL A 5 -0.23 3.56 -4.91
C VAL A 5 0.79 2.42 -4.90
N MET A 6 0.67 1.49 -3.94
CA MET A 6 1.60 0.36 -3.82
C MET A 6 1.73 -0.47 -5.10
N CYS A 7 0.67 -0.58 -5.91
CA CYS A 7 0.72 -1.29 -7.19
C CYS A 7 1.67 -0.65 -8.22
N GLN A 8 2.03 0.63 -8.05
CA GLN A 8 3.00 1.34 -8.90
C GLN A 8 4.33 1.52 -8.15
N TYR A 9 4.26 2.04 -6.92
CA TYR A 9 5.43 2.32 -6.09
C TYR A 9 6.23 1.05 -5.79
N GLY A 10 5.53 -0.04 -5.45
CA GLY A 10 6.09 -1.32 -5.06
C GLY A 10 6.86 -2.03 -6.17
N ILE A 11 6.66 -1.68 -7.45
CA ILE A 11 7.38 -2.24 -8.61
C ILE A 11 8.88 -1.94 -8.51
N HIS A 12 9.21 -0.72 -8.08
CA HIS A 12 10.59 -0.23 -8.06
C HIS A 12 11.13 -0.08 -6.63
N LEU A 13 10.49 -0.68 -5.63
CA LEU A 13 10.83 -0.50 -4.21
C LEU A 13 12.31 -0.79 -3.93
N GLU A 14 12.80 -1.98 -4.30
CA GLU A 14 14.19 -2.37 -4.08
C GLU A 14 15.18 -1.46 -4.81
N GLN A 15 14.86 -1.08 -6.04
CA GLN A 15 15.70 -0.18 -6.84
C GLN A 15 15.78 1.23 -6.23
N ARG A 16 14.69 1.70 -5.61
CA ARG A 16 14.68 2.97 -4.87
C ARG A 16 15.60 2.89 -3.65
N PHE A 17 15.54 1.80 -2.89
CA PHE A 17 16.46 1.57 -1.77
C PHE A 17 17.92 1.46 -2.24
N ALA A 18 18.19 0.77 -3.34
CA ALA A 18 19.55 0.66 -3.89
C ALA A 18 20.14 2.01 -4.35
N LYS A 19 19.29 2.95 -4.75
CA LYS A 19 19.67 4.31 -5.17
C LYS A 19 19.67 5.32 -4.01
N ALA A 20 19.16 4.96 -2.84
CA ALA A 20 19.05 5.88 -1.73
C ALA A 20 20.42 6.13 -1.09
N GLN A 21 20.73 7.39 -0.81
CA GLN A 21 22.03 7.77 -0.22
C GLN A 21 22.10 7.45 1.29
N HIS A 22 20.96 7.47 1.98
CA HIS A 22 20.89 7.38 3.44
C HIS A 22 19.97 6.27 3.93
N LEU A 23 19.48 5.40 3.04
CA LEU A 23 18.59 4.29 3.39
C LEU A 23 19.12 3.01 2.74
N SER A 24 18.95 1.90 3.44
CA SER A 24 19.27 0.57 2.94
C SER A 24 18.13 -0.39 3.23
N MET A 25 17.90 -1.34 2.32
CA MET A 25 16.92 -2.40 2.56
C MET A 25 17.52 -3.40 3.55
N PRO A 26 16.87 -3.68 4.70
CA PRO A 26 17.37 -4.67 5.64
C PRO A 26 17.44 -6.06 4.98
N ARG A 27 18.53 -6.80 5.25
CA ARG A 27 18.69 -8.16 4.73
C ARG A 27 17.62 -9.08 5.28
N GLY A 28 16.96 -9.83 4.41
CA GLY A 28 15.93 -10.80 4.78
C GLY A 28 14.57 -10.20 5.14
N LEU A 29 14.36 -8.89 4.95
CA LEU A 29 13.05 -8.28 5.15
C LEU A 29 12.09 -8.73 4.05
N ILE A 30 10.99 -9.38 4.43
CA ILE A 30 9.87 -9.71 3.55
C ILE A 30 8.80 -8.64 3.76
N ILE A 31 8.37 -8.00 2.67
CA ILE A 31 7.35 -6.95 2.70
C ILE A 31 6.13 -7.44 1.93
N ASP A 32 5.07 -7.77 2.66
CA ASP A 32 3.74 -7.88 2.07
C ASP A 32 3.26 -6.49 1.66
N LYS A 33 2.90 -6.35 0.40
CA LYS A 33 2.50 -5.10 -0.24
C LYS A 33 0.99 -5.07 -0.35
N GLY A 34 0.35 -4.06 0.22
CA GLY A 34 -1.09 -3.85 0.10
C GLY A 34 -1.44 -2.40 -0.18
N ILE A 35 -2.71 -2.18 -0.54
CA ILE A 35 -3.34 -0.88 -0.72
C ILE A 35 -4.50 -0.82 0.27
N GLY A 36 -4.76 0.31 0.91
CA GLY A 36 -5.90 0.45 1.83
C GLY A 36 -7.22 0.08 1.13
N LEU A 37 -8.18 -0.50 1.87
CA LEU A 37 -9.45 -0.96 1.28
C LEU A 37 -10.21 0.17 0.58
N PHE A 38 -10.20 1.37 1.18
CA PHE A 38 -10.81 2.55 0.58
C PHE A 38 -10.23 2.85 -0.81
N HIS A 39 -8.90 2.73 -0.96
CA HIS A 39 -8.18 3.04 -2.20
C HIS A 39 -8.19 1.92 -3.23
N VAL A 40 -8.11 0.65 -2.81
CA VAL A 40 -7.88 -0.47 -3.73
C VAL A 40 -9.00 -0.64 -4.76
N HIS A 41 -10.23 -0.29 -4.39
CA HIS A 41 -11.40 -0.33 -5.28
C HIS A 41 -11.39 0.79 -6.34
N GLY A 42 -10.65 1.88 -6.11
CA GLY A 42 -10.43 2.94 -7.10
C GLY A 42 -9.37 2.58 -8.16
N HIS A 43 -8.63 1.49 -7.96
CA HIS A 43 -7.60 1.03 -8.89
C HIS A 43 -8.19 0.07 -9.94
N LYS A 44 -7.36 -0.30 -10.93
CA LYS A 44 -7.72 -1.36 -11.88
C LYS A 44 -8.01 -2.67 -11.16
N ARG A 45 -8.89 -3.49 -11.73
CA ARG A 45 -9.39 -4.75 -11.13
C ARG A 45 -8.29 -5.70 -10.67
N GLU A 46 -7.14 -5.76 -11.35
CA GLU A 46 -6.04 -6.65 -10.94
C GLU A 46 -5.42 -6.22 -9.61
N CYS A 47 -5.57 -4.96 -9.20
CA CYS A 47 -5.05 -4.48 -7.93
C CYS A 47 -5.85 -5.02 -6.74
N GLU A 48 -7.16 -5.16 -6.88
CA GLU A 48 -8.04 -5.72 -5.84
C GLU A 48 -7.56 -7.12 -5.43
N LEU A 49 -7.36 -8.02 -6.39
CA LEU A 49 -6.94 -9.39 -6.10
C LEU A 49 -5.50 -9.51 -5.60
N ARG A 50 -4.64 -8.53 -5.88
CA ARG A 50 -3.19 -8.60 -5.59
C ARG A 50 -2.78 -7.82 -4.35
N TYR A 51 -3.49 -6.75 -4.03
CA TYR A 51 -3.09 -5.78 -3.01
C TYR A 51 -4.19 -5.50 -1.99
N SER A 52 -5.39 -6.04 -2.14
CA SER A 52 -6.43 -5.89 -1.11
C SER A 52 -6.00 -6.58 0.20
N PRO A 53 -6.09 -5.91 1.36
CA PRO A 53 -5.80 -6.48 2.66
C PRO A 53 -6.67 -7.70 2.96
N THR A 54 -7.90 -7.77 2.41
CA THR A 54 -8.83 -8.90 2.55
C THR A 54 -8.20 -10.23 2.10
N PHE A 55 -7.26 -10.20 1.16
CA PHE A 55 -6.61 -11.41 0.63
C PHE A 55 -5.20 -11.66 1.18
N ILE A 56 -4.69 -10.79 2.06
CA ILE A 56 -3.34 -10.92 2.63
C ILE A 56 -3.45 -11.52 4.03
N LYS A 57 -2.84 -12.70 4.22
CA LYS A 57 -2.90 -13.42 5.49
C LYS A 57 -2.36 -12.57 6.64
N GLY A 58 -3.14 -12.47 7.71
CA GLY A 58 -2.76 -11.76 8.93
C GLY A 58 -3.04 -10.25 8.87
N MET A 59 -3.59 -9.73 7.77
CA MET A 59 -4.10 -8.36 7.71
C MET A 59 -5.57 -8.34 8.15
N GLY A 60 -5.92 -7.30 8.92
CA GLY A 60 -7.31 -6.99 9.26
C GLY A 60 -7.88 -5.97 8.28
N GLU A 61 -9.20 -5.85 8.26
CA GLU A 61 -9.89 -4.76 7.58
C GLU A 61 -9.84 -3.53 8.48
N THR A 62 -9.13 -2.49 8.05
CA THR A 62 -9.01 -1.24 8.78
C THR A 62 -9.44 -0.10 7.87
N ASP A 63 -10.30 0.78 8.39
CA ASP A 63 -10.78 1.96 7.65
C ASP A 63 -9.61 2.88 7.28
N GLY A 64 -8.67 3.12 8.21
CA GLY A 64 -7.33 3.69 7.96
C GLY A 64 -7.27 5.14 7.45
N GLU A 65 -8.31 5.60 6.75
CA GLU A 65 -8.36 6.78 5.89
C GLU A 65 -9.53 7.72 6.28
N ILE A 66 -9.83 7.80 7.59
CA ILE A 66 -10.98 8.59 8.08
C ILE A 66 -10.90 10.07 7.64
N LEU A 67 -9.70 10.63 7.54
CA LEU A 67 -9.51 12.00 7.07
C LEU A 67 -9.96 12.19 5.62
N GLU A 68 -9.74 11.18 4.76
CA GLU A 68 -10.13 11.24 3.36
C GLU A 68 -11.64 11.10 3.18
N THR A 69 -12.27 10.23 3.98
CA THR A 69 -13.73 10.06 3.95
C THR A 69 -14.45 11.31 4.45
N LEU A 70 -13.86 12.02 5.42
CA LEU A 70 -14.40 13.27 5.97
C LEU A 70 -14.04 14.52 5.15
N TRP A 71 -13.24 14.39 4.09
CA TRP A 71 -12.70 15.54 3.35
C TRP A 71 -13.80 16.48 2.84
N SER A 72 -14.91 15.92 2.33
CA SER A 72 -16.06 16.67 1.79
C SER A 72 -16.81 17.51 2.83
N THR A 73 -16.69 17.16 4.11
CA THR A 73 -17.33 17.88 5.22
C THR A 73 -16.37 18.88 5.86
N LEU A 74 -15.05 18.64 5.75
CA LEU A 74 -14.00 19.46 6.33
C LEU A 74 -13.52 20.60 5.41
N ASN A 75 -13.94 20.62 4.14
CA ASN A 75 -13.63 21.67 3.14
C ASN A 75 -14.92 22.26 2.55
#